data_AF-A0A349FVT8-F1
#
_entry.id   AF-A0A349FVT8-F1
#
_cell.length_a   1.000
_cell.length_b   1.000
_cell.length_c   1.000
_cell.angle_alpha   90.00
_cell.angle_beta   90.00
_cell.angle_gamma   90.00
#
_symmetry.space_group_name_H-M   'P 1'
#
loop_
_entity.id
_entity.type
_entity.pdbx_description
1 polymer ?
#
loop_
_entity_poly.entity_id
_entity_poly.type
_entity_poly.pdbx_seq_one_letter_code
_entity_poly.pdbx_strand_id
1 'polypeptide(L)' 'MLKIKLQPTGKRHQRFYRIVVAEGKSKLSGKVIDTLGTYNPHDPENKIEINKESYQLWLNKGAQPTGTIRKLVK' A
#
# COMPACT_ATOMS: atom_id res chain seq x y z
N MET A 1 -6.55 14.50 -3.10
CA MET A 1 -6.65 13.68 -1.88
C MET A 1 -5.51 12.69 -1.81
N LEU A 2 -4.93 12.51 -0.63
CA LEU A 2 -3.93 11.48 -0.36
C LEU A 2 -4.61 10.12 -0.24
N LYS A 3 -4.03 9.11 -0.87
CA LYS A 3 -4.52 7.74 -0.82
C LYS A 3 -3.41 6.81 -0.38
N ILE A 4 -3.78 5.84 0.45
CA ILE A 4 -2.95 4.67 0.69
C ILE A 4 -3.38 3.64 -0.37
N LYS A 5 -2.47 3.24 -1.25
CA LYS A 5 -2.73 2.35 -2.38
C LYS A 5 -1.63 1.30 -2.54
N LEU A 6 -1.96 0.24 -3.27
CA LEU A 6 -1.01 -0.79 -3.65
C LEU A 6 -0.31 -0.36 -4.95
N GLN A 7 1.01 -0.32 -4.90
CA GLN A 7 1.85 -0.12 -6.08
C GLN A 7 2.40 -1.47 -6.54
N PRO A 8 2.08 -1.92 -7.76
CA PRO A 8 2.59 -3.18 -8.28
C PRO A 8 4.09 -3.06 -8.55
N THR A 9 4.81 -4.12 -8.22
CA THR A 9 6.22 -4.35 -8.52
C THR A 9 6.42 -5.84 -8.79
N GLY A 10 7.65 -6.26 -9.09
CA GLY A 10 7.98 -7.64 -9.39
C GLY A 10 7.84 -7.98 -10.88
N LYS A 11 7.76 -9.29 -11.16
CA LYS A 11 7.85 -9.84 -12.51
C LYS A 11 6.47 -10.20 -13.06
N ARG A 12 6.39 -10.45 -14.35
CA ARG A 12 5.21 -11.07 -14.98
C ARG A 12 4.91 -12.39 -14.27
N HIS A 13 3.64 -12.65 -13.94
CA HIS A 13 3.16 -13.79 -13.13
C HIS A 13 3.64 -13.87 -11.67
N GLN A 14 4.50 -12.94 -11.21
CA GLN A 14 4.93 -12.84 -9.82
C GLN A 14 4.87 -11.37 -9.38
N ARG A 15 3.64 -10.84 -9.36
CA ARG A 15 3.38 -9.47 -8.89
C ARG A 15 3.52 -9.40 -7.38
N PHE A 16 4.36 -8.49 -6.93
CA PHE A 16 4.49 -8.07 -5.55
C PHE A 16 3.91 -6.66 -5.41
N TYR A 17 3.46 -6.27 -4.22
CA TYR A 17 2.89 -4.94 -4.02
C TYR A 17 3.59 -4.20 -2.90
N ARG A 18 3.85 -2.92 -3.12
CA ARG A 18 4.23 -1.98 -2.05
C ARG A 18 3.00 -1.24 -1.56
N ILE A 19 2.86 -1.11 -0.25
CA ILE A 19 1.83 -0.28 0.37
C ILE A 19 2.40 1.12 0.47
N VAL A 20 1.83 2.06 -0.28
CA VAL A 20 2.38 3.40 -0.46
C VAL A 20 1.35 4.48 -0.21
N VAL A 21 1.80 5.62 0.29
CA VAL A 21 1.04 6.86 0.34
C VAL A 21 1.39 7.70 -0.87
N ALA A 22 0.38 8.05 -1.66
CA ALA A 22 0.56 8.95 -2.79
C ALA A 22 -0.74 9.71 -3.10
N GLU A 23 -0.62 10.73 -3.94
CA GLU A 23 -1.78 11.48 -4.39
C GLU A 23 -2.71 10.63 -5.25
N GLY A 24 -4.02 10.80 -5.11
CA GLY A 24 -5.01 10.03 -5.86
C GLY A 24 -4.93 10.19 -7.39
N LYS A 25 -4.38 11.30 -7.89
CA LYS A 25 -4.19 11.56 -9.33
C LYS A 25 -2.86 11.00 -9.87
N SER A 26 -1.97 10.52 -9.01
CA SER A 26 -0.67 10.00 -9.42
C SER A 26 -0.80 8.65 -10.15
N LYS A 27 0.12 8.41 -11.09
CA LYS A 27 0.25 7.12 -11.80
C LYS A 27 0.35 5.95 -10.81
N LEU A 28 -0.07 4.75 -11.23
CA LEU A 28 -0.10 3.57 -10.37
C LEU A 28 1.30 3.15 -9.87
N SER A 29 2.32 3.24 -10.73
CA SER A 29 3.73 3.05 -10.39
C SER A 29 4.51 4.37 -10.50
N GLY A 30 3.90 5.46 -10.05
CA GLY A 30 4.46 6.81 -10.14
C GLY A 30 5.21 7.24 -8.88
N LYS A 31 5.34 8.58 -8.74
CA LYS A 31 5.92 9.20 -7.55
C LYS A 31 5.08 8.88 -6.31
N VAL A 32 5.78 8.52 -5.24
CA VAL A 32 5.24 8.21 -3.92
C VAL A 32 5.77 9.20 -2.89
N ILE A 33 4.97 9.44 -1.87
CA ILE A 33 5.33 10.32 -0.74
C ILE A 33 6.01 9.50 0.33
N ASP A 34 5.44 8.34 0.65
CA ASP A 34 5.96 7.44 1.68
C ASP A 34 5.62 5.97 1.36
N THR A 35 6.46 5.05 1.83
CA THR A 35 6.26 3.60 1.70
C THR A 35 6.05 3.02 3.09
N LEU A 36 4.83 2.50 3.33
CA LEU A 36 4.41 2.01 4.65
C LEU A 36 4.71 0.53 4.84
N GLY A 37 4.95 -0.19 3.75
CA GLY A 37 5.09 -1.63 3.81
C GLY A 37 5.02 -2.35 2.47
N THR A 38 4.86 -3.65 2.55
CA THR A 38 4.81 -4.56 1.42
C THR A 38 3.71 -5.61 1.59
N TYR A 39 3.29 -6.17 0.46
CA TYR A 39 2.30 -7.23 0.39
C TYR A 39 2.66 -8.21 -0.72
N ASN A 40 2.80 -9.48 -0.36
CA ASN A 40 3.02 -10.57 -1.29
C ASN A 40 1.79 -11.48 -1.36
N PRO A 41 1.04 -11.49 -2.48
CA PRO A 41 -0.11 -12.39 -2.63
C PRO A 41 0.28 -13.83 -2.97
N HIS A 42 1.56 -14.10 -3.29
CA HIS A 42 2.04 -15.45 -3.62
C HIS A 42 2.53 -16.21 -2.39
N ASP A 43 2.64 -15.53 -1.26
CA ASP A 43 3.01 -16.15 0.00
C ASP A 43 1.76 -16.84 0.59
N PRO A 44 1.80 -18.15 0.90
CA PRO A 44 0.66 -18.85 1.49
C PRO A 44 0.22 -18.26 2.83
N GLU A 45 1.13 -17.59 3.56
CA GLU A 45 0.81 -16.91 4.82
C GLU A 45 0.15 -15.54 4.62
N ASN A 46 0.02 -15.05 3.37
CA ASN A 46 -0.48 -13.71 3.01
C ASN A 46 0.16 -12.59 3.87
N LYS A 47 1.46 -12.74 4.16
CA LYS A 47 2.14 -11.88 5.11
C LYS A 47 2.16 -10.44 4.62
N ILE A 48 1.48 -9.58 5.36
CA ILE A 48 1.51 -8.13 5.18
C ILE A 48 2.54 -7.58 6.14
N GLU A 49 3.59 -6.99 5.58
CA GLU A 49 4.58 -6.27 6.37
C GLU A 49 4.22 -4.80 6.31
N ILE A 50 3.56 -4.29 7.35
CA ILE A 50 3.18 -2.88 7.45
C ILE A 50 3.69 -2.27 8.75
N ASN A 51 4.29 -1.09 8.64
CA ASN A 51 4.58 -0.27 9.82
C ASN A 51 3.28 0.36 10.32
N LYS A 52 2.74 -0.20 11.41
CA LYS A 52 1.48 0.23 12.03
C LYS A 52 1.54 1.68 12.51
N GLU A 53 2.68 2.13 13.02
CA GLU A 53 2.86 3.49 13.54
C GLU A 53 2.76 4.52 12.41
N SER A 54 3.54 4.33 11.34
CA SER A 54 3.47 5.18 10.14
C SER A 54 2.08 5.14 9.51
N TYR A 55 1.44 3.97 9.45
CA TYR A 55 0.10 3.83 8.91
C TYR A 55 -0.94 4.65 9.69
N GLN A 56 -0.95 4.55 11.02
CA GLN A 56 -1.86 5.34 11.87
C GLN A 56 -1.61 6.84 11.74
N LEU A 57 -0.35 7.26 11.68
CA LEU A 57 0.03 8.65 11.48
C LEU A 57 -0.53 9.20 10.17
N TRP A 58 -0.49 8.43 9.09
CA TRP A 58 -1.06 8.85 7.80
C TRP A 58 -2.59 8.83 7.78
N LEU A 59 -3.24 7.91 8.49
CA LEU A 59 -4.69 7.95 8.69
C LEU A 59 -5.12 9.23 9.42
N ASN A 60 -4.40 9.61 10.48
CA ASN A 60 -4.66 10.84 11.24
C ASN A 60 -4.44 12.11 10.39
N LYS A 61 -3.48 12.07 9.46
CA LYS A 61 -3.27 13.14 8.46
C LYS A 61 -4.34 13.18 7.35
N GLY A 62 -5.33 12.28 7.37
CA GLY A 62 -6.43 12.24 6.42
C GLY A 62 -6.15 11.44 5.15
N ALA A 63 -5.12 10.58 5.12
CA ALA A 63 -4.91 9.67 4.01
C ALA A 63 -6.02 8.62 3.95
N GLN A 64 -6.62 8.43 2.77
CA GLN A 64 -7.74 7.50 2.59
C GLN A 64 -7.25 6.15 2.05
N PRO A 65 -7.40 5.03 2.79
CA PRO A 65 -7.03 3.71 2.31
C PRO A 65 -8.02 3.19 1.26
N THR A 66 -7.51 2.55 0.22
CA THR A 66 -8.33 1.85 -0.79
C THR A 66 -9.03 0.62 -0.20
N GLY A 67 -10.12 0.18 -0.85
CA GLY A 67 -10.94 -0.94 -0.36
C GLY A 67 -10.14 -2.23 -0.12
N THR A 68 -9.14 -2.53 -0.97
CA THR A 68 -8.25 -3.68 -0.78
C THR A 68 -7.42 -3.55 0.49
N ILE A 69 -6.82 -2.38 0.74
CA ILE A 69 -6.00 -2.16 1.95
C ILE A 69 -6.86 -2.24 3.21
N ARG A 70 -8.10 -1.72 3.18
CA ARG A 70 -9.04 -1.85 4.30
C ARG A 70 -9.36 -3.31 4.64
N LYS A 71 -9.40 -4.20 3.64
CA LYS A 71 -9.61 -5.64 3.85
C LYS A 71 -8.36 -6.33 4.39
N LEU A 72 -7.18 -5.91 3.92
CA LEU A 72 -5.89 -6.48 4.31
C LEU A 72 -5.46 -6.06 5.72
N VAL A 73 -5.81 -4.86 6.17
CA VAL A 73 -5.43 -4.29 7.47
C VAL A 73 -6.55 -4.43 8.52
N LYS A 74 -7.51 -5.34 8.30
CA LYS A 74 -8.55 -5.66 9.29
C LYS A 74 -8.01 -6.59 10.39
#